data_AF-A0AA39WDH6-F1
#
_entry.id   AF-A0AA39WDH6-F1
#
_cell.length_a   1.000
_cell.length_b   1.000
_cell.length_c   1.000
_cell.angle_alpha   90.00
_cell.angle_beta   90.00
_cell.angle_gamma   90.00
#
_symmetry.space_group_name_H-M   'P 1'
#
loop_
_entity.id
_entity.type
_entity.pdbx_description
1 polymer ?
#
loop_
_entity_poly.entity_id
_entity_poly.type
_entity_poly.pdbx_seq_one_letter_code
_entity_poly.pdbx_strand_id
1 'polypeptide(L)'
;MASPAEADLPPRPSISMRTMPMAGLLVDVHGLEELSPFATRITCLWLHHQRLGNKERMADVAARCVAAWNERSRKSKAKGSPERGLIALTFDQRNHGTRLVSDRGNESWNKGNETHAQDMFGIMAGAVVDQGVLM
;
A
#
# COMPACT_ATOMS: atom_id res chain seq x y z
N MET A 1 -10.02 -12.35 -14.59
CA MET A 1 -11.35 -12.58 -14.00
C MET A 1 -11.34 -11.96 -12.62
N ALA A 2 -12.24 -11.01 -12.36
CA ALA A 2 -12.46 -10.47 -11.01
C ALA A 2 -12.81 -11.61 -10.05
N SER A 3 -12.21 -11.62 -8.86
CA SER A 3 -12.58 -12.55 -7.79
C SER A 3 -14.01 -12.26 -7.34
N PRO A 4 -14.82 -13.27 -6.96
CA PRO A 4 -16.22 -13.09 -6.56
C PRO A 4 -16.46 -12.12 -5.38
N ALA A 5 -15.41 -11.64 -4.72
CA ALA A 5 -15.50 -10.63 -3.66
C ALA A 5 -15.65 -9.16 -4.16
N GLU A 6 -15.48 -8.89 -5.46
CA GLU A 6 -15.58 -7.52 -6.00
C GLU A 6 -17.03 -7.09 -6.32
N ALA A 7 -18.01 -8.02 -6.27
CA ALA A 7 -19.34 -7.79 -6.83
C ALA A 7 -20.27 -6.87 -5.99
N ASP A 8 -19.96 -6.60 -4.72
CA ASP A 8 -20.87 -5.87 -3.79
C ASP A 8 -20.32 -4.53 -3.27
N LEU A 9 -19.12 -4.12 -3.67
CA LEU A 9 -18.56 -2.86 -3.20
C LEU A 9 -18.95 -1.69 -4.13
N PRO A 10 -19.22 -0.49 -3.56
CA PRO A 10 -19.44 0.69 -4.39
C PRO A 10 -18.19 0.98 -5.24
N PRO A 11 -18.35 1.73 -6.35
CA PRO A 11 -17.22 2.13 -7.19
C PRO A 11 -16.08 2.71 -6.36
N ARG A 12 -14.86 2.39 -6.76
CA ARG A 12 -13.66 2.88 -6.10
C ARG A 12 -13.68 4.41 -6.01
N PRO A 13 -13.50 5.00 -4.82
CA PRO A 13 -13.34 6.45 -4.69
C PRO A 13 -12.15 6.97 -5.50
N SER A 14 -12.31 8.11 -6.16
CA SER A 14 -11.19 8.79 -6.82
C SER A 14 -10.37 9.56 -5.79
N ILE A 15 -9.07 9.33 -5.76
CA ILE A 15 -8.11 10.06 -4.93
C ILE A 15 -6.80 10.25 -5.69
N SER A 16 -6.01 11.24 -5.29
CA SER A 16 -4.67 11.50 -5.81
C SER A 16 -3.73 10.32 -5.53
N MET A 17 -2.80 10.09 -6.46
CA MET A 17 -1.71 9.14 -6.30
C MET A 17 -0.46 9.70 -6.97
N ARG A 18 0.67 9.64 -6.28
CA ARG A 18 1.98 9.96 -6.83
C ARG A 18 3.03 8.94 -6.40
N THR A 19 3.78 8.39 -7.35
CA THR A 19 4.99 7.61 -7.05
C THR A 19 6.15 8.54 -6.69
N MET A 20 6.83 8.25 -5.59
CA MET A 20 7.98 8.99 -5.09
C MET A 20 9.13 8.04 -4.77
N PRO A 21 10.38 8.37 -5.14
CA PRO A 21 11.54 7.63 -4.68
C PRO A 21 11.81 7.95 -3.19
N MET A 22 11.86 6.91 -2.35
CA MET A 22 12.16 7.02 -0.91
C MET A 22 13.09 5.88 -0.49
N ALA A 23 14.26 6.21 0.09
CA ALA A 23 15.25 5.21 0.51
C ALA A 23 15.64 4.18 -0.58
N GLY A 24 15.58 4.56 -1.86
CA GLY A 24 15.84 3.68 -3.00
C GLY A 24 14.66 2.80 -3.44
N LEU A 25 13.47 3.03 -2.89
CA LEU A 25 12.22 2.33 -3.21
C LEU A 25 11.24 3.26 -3.92
N LEU A 26 10.46 2.72 -4.86
CA LEU A 26 9.36 3.45 -5.50
C LEU A 26 8.09 3.30 -4.66
N VAL A 27 7.77 4.35 -3.89
CA VAL A 27 6.62 4.38 -2.98
C VAL A 27 5.46 5.13 -3.64
N ASP A 28 4.28 4.52 -3.75
CA ASP A 28 3.07 5.23 -4.16
C ASP A 28 2.43 5.88 -2.95
N VAL A 29 2.27 7.19 -3.04
CA VAL A 29 1.62 8.03 -2.02
C VAL A 29 0.22 8.36 -2.49
N HIS A 30 -0.77 7.82 -1.78
CA HIS A 30 -2.19 8.02 -2.04
C HIS A 30 -2.79 9.00 -1.06
N GLY A 31 -3.67 9.90 -1.54
CA GLY A 31 -4.44 10.79 -0.67
C GLY A 31 -3.75 12.10 -0.33
N LEU A 32 -2.65 12.45 -0.99
CA LEU A 32 -1.83 13.61 -0.63
C LEU A 32 -2.54 14.94 -0.92
N GLU A 33 -3.21 15.05 -2.06
CA GLU A 33 -3.98 16.26 -2.44
C GLU A 33 -5.29 16.39 -1.66
N GLU A 34 -5.76 15.30 -1.05
CA GLU A 34 -6.95 15.24 -0.21
C GLU A 34 -6.70 15.68 1.24
N LEU A 35 -5.44 15.95 1.61
CA LEU A 35 -5.12 16.47 2.93
C LEU A 35 -5.75 17.85 3.16
N SER A 36 -6.23 18.07 4.38
CA SER A 36 -6.68 19.41 4.75
C SER A 36 -5.50 20.38 4.73
N PRO A 37 -5.65 21.61 4.19
CA PRO A 37 -4.61 22.63 4.29
C PRO A 37 -4.33 23.05 5.75
N PHE A 38 -5.20 22.67 6.69
CA PHE A 38 -5.02 22.90 8.13
C PHE A 38 -4.46 21.69 8.88
N ALA A 39 -4.12 20.60 8.20
CA ALA A 39 -3.55 19.42 8.84
C ALA A 39 -2.15 19.78 9.38
N THR A 40 -1.94 19.59 10.69
CA THR A 40 -0.63 19.76 11.33
C THR A 40 0.03 18.42 11.63
N ARG A 41 -0.71 17.31 11.46
CA ARG A 41 -0.23 15.94 11.64
C ARG A 41 -0.69 15.07 10.49
N ILE A 42 0.16 14.13 10.08
CA ILE A 42 -0.16 13.15 9.06
C ILE A 42 -0.04 11.76 9.69
N THR A 43 -1.02 10.90 9.39
CA THR A 43 -0.94 9.47 9.69
C THR A 43 -0.62 8.74 8.41
N CYS A 44 0.41 7.91 8.45
CA CYS A 44 0.86 7.10 7.32
C CYS A 44 0.30 5.68 7.48
N LEU A 45 -0.64 5.30 6.61
CA LEU A 45 -1.13 3.92 6.52
C LEU A 45 -0.30 3.15 5.50
N TRP A 46 0.58 2.29 5.99
CA TRP A 46 1.37 1.40 5.13
C TRP A 46 0.54 0.17 4.71
N LEU A 47 0.38 -0.03 3.41
CA LEU A 47 -0.33 -1.19 2.85
C LEU A 47 0.65 -2.07 2.08
N HIS A 48 0.74 -3.33 2.50
CA HIS A 48 1.59 -4.33 1.88
C HIS A 48 0.75 -5.29 1.03
N HIS A 49 1.13 -5.46 -0.23
CA HIS A 49 0.47 -6.39 -1.13
C HIS A 49 0.74 -7.85 -0.74
N GLN A 50 -0.15 -8.76 -1.14
CA GLN A 50 0.04 -10.20 -0.98
C GLN A 50 1.06 -10.78 -1.99
N ARG A 51 1.50 -12.02 -1.76
CA ARG A 51 2.49 -12.74 -2.59
C ARG A 51 2.06 -12.85 -4.06
N LEU A 52 2.98 -12.70 -5.02
CA LEU A 52 2.68 -12.61 -6.46
C LEU A 52 1.85 -11.36 -6.84
N GLY A 53 1.74 -10.41 -5.92
CA GLY A 53 1.13 -9.11 -6.14
C GLY A 53 2.15 -8.03 -6.48
N ASN A 54 1.65 -6.79 -6.45
CA ASN A 54 2.40 -5.56 -6.59
C ASN A 54 1.66 -4.46 -5.83
N LYS A 55 2.31 -3.32 -5.65
CA LYS A 55 1.77 -2.15 -4.93
C LYS A 55 0.48 -1.61 -5.56
N GLU A 56 0.31 -1.71 -6.88
CA GLU A 56 -0.88 -1.23 -7.59
C GLU A 56 -2.16 -1.95 -7.15
N ARG A 57 -2.07 -3.22 -6.72
CA ARG A 57 -3.22 -3.96 -6.17
C ARG A 57 -3.79 -3.35 -4.89
N MET A 58 -3.03 -2.53 -4.18
CA MET A 58 -3.47 -1.87 -2.95
C MET A 58 -4.21 -0.55 -3.21
N ALA A 59 -4.31 -0.11 -4.47
CA ALA A 59 -4.86 1.19 -4.81
C ALA A 59 -6.36 1.35 -4.43
N ASP A 60 -7.16 0.28 -4.53
CA ASP A 60 -8.56 0.30 -4.09
C ASP A 60 -8.69 0.37 -2.56
N VAL A 61 -7.89 -0.42 -1.84
CA VAL A 61 -7.83 -0.37 -0.36
C VAL A 61 -7.41 1.02 0.11
N ALA A 62 -6.36 1.58 -0.49
CA ALA A 62 -5.89 2.94 -0.20
C ALA A 62 -7.02 3.98 -0.42
N ALA A 63 -7.69 3.93 -1.57
CA ALA A 63 -8.79 4.84 -1.90
C ALA A 63 -9.93 4.78 -0.90
N ARG A 64 -10.37 3.57 -0.53
CA ARG A 64 -11.46 3.38 0.43
C ARG A 64 -11.07 3.85 1.82
N CYS A 65 -9.86 3.56 2.29
CA CYS A 65 -9.37 4.00 3.60
C CYS A 65 -9.28 5.53 3.69
N VAL A 66 -8.67 6.19 2.69
CA VAL A 66 -8.54 7.66 2.65
C VAL A 66 -9.91 8.33 2.55
N ALA A 67 -10.79 7.85 1.67
CA ALA A 67 -12.13 8.40 1.52
C ALA A 67 -12.96 8.27 2.81
N ALA A 68 -12.95 7.09 3.44
CA ALA A 68 -13.66 6.86 4.69
C ALA A 68 -13.12 7.74 5.84
N TRP A 69 -11.80 7.93 5.92
CA TRP A 69 -11.19 8.84 6.89
C TRP A 69 -11.65 10.28 6.70
N ASN A 70 -11.63 10.75 5.46
CA ASN A 70 -12.02 12.11 5.11
C ASN A 70 -13.51 12.34 5.35
N GLU A 71 -14.37 11.38 5.01
CA GLU A 71 -15.81 11.45 5.27
C GLU A 71 -16.10 11.55 6.78
N ARG A 72 -15.47 10.68 7.59
CA ARG A 72 -15.61 10.70 9.05
C ARG A 72 -15.16 12.03 9.64
N SER A 73 -14.01 12.53 9.20
CA SER A 73 -13.43 13.81 9.64
C SER A 73 -14.34 14.99 9.30
N ARG A 74 -15.04 14.93 8.16
CA ARG A 74 -15.99 15.97 7.74
C ARG A 74 -17.28 15.95 8.56
N LYS A 75 -17.75 14.77 8.97
CA LYS A 75 -18.94 14.59 9.82
C LYS A 75 -18.68 14.97 11.28
N SER A 76 -17.45 14.80 11.79
CA SER A 76 -17.10 15.09 13.19
C SER A 76 -16.78 16.56 13.49
N LYS A 77 -17.08 17.50 12.59
CA LYS A 77 -16.76 18.95 12.65
C LYS A 77 -17.35 19.74 13.84
N ALA A 78 -17.82 19.08 14.90
CA ALA A 78 -18.29 19.73 16.11
C ALA A 78 -17.18 20.49 16.89
N LYS A 79 -15.89 20.30 16.60
CA LYS A 79 -14.78 21.07 17.17
C LYS A 79 -13.60 21.20 16.20
N GLY A 80 -13.54 22.28 15.42
CA GLY A 80 -12.37 22.65 14.61
C GLY A 80 -12.13 21.80 13.36
N SER A 81 -11.32 22.32 12.43
CA SER A 81 -10.83 21.57 11.27
C SER A 81 -10.01 20.35 11.73
N PRO A 82 -10.00 19.24 10.97
CA PRO A 82 -9.22 18.06 11.37
C PRO A 82 -7.73 18.39 11.36
N GLU A 83 -7.13 18.40 12.56
CA GLU A 83 -5.70 18.60 12.78
C GLU A 83 -4.85 17.47 12.15
N ARG A 84 -5.48 16.30 11.91
CA ARG A 84 -4.80 15.07 11.46
C ARG A 84 -5.34 14.58 10.11
N GLY A 85 -4.46 14.50 9.12
CA GLY A 85 -4.73 13.84 7.84
C GLY A 85 -4.31 12.37 7.81
N LEU A 86 -4.76 11.66 6.78
CA LEU A 86 -4.38 10.28 6.48
C LEU A 86 -3.88 10.21 5.04
N ILE A 87 -2.69 9.63 4.85
CA ILE A 87 -2.21 9.16 3.55
C ILE A 87 -2.03 7.65 3.60
N ALA A 88 -2.18 7.00 2.46
CA ALA A 88 -1.83 5.58 2.31
C ALA A 88 -0.58 5.43 1.45
N LEU A 89 0.32 4.55 1.87
CA LEU A 89 1.64 4.37 1.27
C LEU A 89 1.80 2.90 0.89
N THR A 90 2.29 2.66 -0.32
CA THR A 90 2.47 1.31 -0.86
C THR A 90 3.81 1.22 -1.57
N PHE A 91 4.48 0.08 -1.48
CA PHE A 91 5.70 -0.20 -2.24
C PHE A 91 5.78 -1.68 -2.56
N ASP A 92 6.55 -2.02 -3.60
CA ASP A 92 6.76 -3.41 -3.97
C ASP A 92 7.72 -4.09 -2.99
N GLN A 93 7.30 -5.22 -2.46
CA GLN A 93 8.18 -6.09 -1.68
C GLN A 93 9.29 -6.65 -2.58
N ARG A 94 10.32 -7.21 -1.95
CA ARG A 94 11.43 -7.84 -2.67
C ARG A 94 10.89 -8.93 -3.60
N ASN A 95 11.48 -9.00 -4.79
CA ASN A 95 11.09 -9.93 -5.85
C ASN A 95 9.63 -9.77 -6.33
N HIS A 96 8.99 -8.61 -6.16
CA HIS A 96 7.63 -8.35 -6.64
C HIS A 96 7.55 -7.05 -7.44
N GLY A 97 6.51 -6.90 -8.26
CA GLY A 97 6.22 -5.68 -9.03
C GLY A 97 7.45 -5.11 -9.74
N THR A 98 7.74 -3.83 -9.49
CA THR A 98 8.90 -3.11 -10.04
C THR A 98 10.27 -3.61 -9.56
N ARG A 99 10.29 -4.50 -8.56
CA ARG A 99 11.50 -5.13 -7.98
C ARG A 99 11.58 -6.63 -8.26
N LEU A 100 10.83 -7.13 -9.24
CA LEU A 100 10.89 -8.53 -9.66
C LEU A 100 12.30 -8.86 -10.16
N VAL A 101 12.90 -9.91 -9.60
CA VAL A 101 14.24 -10.41 -9.97
C VAL A 101 14.14 -11.79 -10.61
N SER A 102 13.29 -12.67 -10.07
CA SER A 102 13.09 -14.04 -10.55
C SER A 102 11.67 -14.51 -10.30
N ASP A 103 10.94 -14.82 -11.37
CA ASP A 103 9.62 -15.45 -11.28
C ASP A 103 9.68 -16.79 -10.54
N ARG A 104 10.68 -17.64 -10.88
CA ARG A 104 10.88 -18.95 -10.22
C ARG A 104 11.09 -18.80 -8.72
N GLY A 105 11.85 -17.79 -8.27
CA GLY A 105 12.06 -17.51 -6.85
C GLY A 105 10.78 -17.15 -6.08
N ASN A 106 9.71 -16.76 -6.77
CA ASN A 106 8.40 -16.56 -6.15
C ASN A 106 7.51 -17.80 -6.18
N GLU A 107 7.86 -18.84 -6.93
CA GLU A 107 7.06 -20.05 -7.01
C GLU A 107 7.26 -20.96 -5.78
N SER A 108 6.38 -21.94 -5.64
CA SER A 108 6.44 -22.97 -4.59
C SER A 108 7.37 -24.13 -4.96
N TRP A 109 7.73 -24.98 -3.99
CA TRP A 109 8.52 -26.19 -4.23
C TRP A 109 7.97 -27.06 -5.36
N ASN A 110 6.67 -27.34 -5.35
CA ASN A 110 6.01 -28.17 -6.35
C ASN A 110 5.93 -27.52 -7.76
N LYS A 111 6.35 -26.26 -7.89
CA LYS A 111 6.50 -25.55 -9.15
C LYS A 111 7.98 -25.33 -9.52
N GLY A 112 8.88 -26.09 -8.89
CA GLY A 112 10.30 -26.11 -9.22
C GLY A 112 11.14 -25.10 -8.46
N ASN A 113 10.61 -24.39 -7.45
CA ASN A 113 11.46 -23.56 -6.59
C ASN A 113 12.12 -24.42 -5.50
N GLU A 114 13.34 -24.90 -5.75
CA GLU A 114 14.11 -25.70 -4.79
C GLU A 114 14.48 -24.91 -3.52
N THR A 115 14.61 -23.59 -3.63
CA THR A 115 14.98 -22.67 -2.54
C THR A 115 13.78 -21.95 -1.91
N HIS A 116 12.56 -22.46 -2.11
CA HIS A 116 11.33 -21.77 -1.72
C HIS A 116 11.31 -21.27 -0.26
N ALA A 117 11.78 -22.07 0.71
CA ALA A 117 11.82 -21.61 2.10
C ALA A 117 12.78 -20.43 2.30
N GLN A 118 13.97 -20.48 1.70
CA GLN A 118 14.96 -19.41 1.77
C GLN A 118 14.44 -18.13 1.10
N ASP A 119 13.78 -18.27 -0.05
CA ASP A 119 13.19 -17.15 -0.77
C ASP A 119 12.05 -16.51 0.05
N MET A 120 11.13 -17.30 0.61
CA MET A 120 10.04 -16.79 1.44
C MET A 120 10.57 -16.12 2.71
N PHE A 121 11.54 -16.73 3.39
CA PHE A 121 12.16 -16.12 4.57
C PHE A 121 12.87 -14.81 4.22
N GLY A 122 13.68 -14.80 3.15
CA GLY A 122 14.44 -13.64 2.71
C GLY A 122 13.54 -12.48 2.28
N ILE A 123 12.44 -12.76 1.57
CA ILE A 123 11.44 -11.75 1.21
C ILE A 123 10.83 -11.12 2.47
N MET A 124 10.39 -11.93 3.43
CA MET A 124 9.76 -11.42 4.66
C MET A 124 10.74 -10.64 5.54
N ALA A 125 11.92 -11.18 5.81
CA ALA A 125 12.95 -10.51 6.59
C ALA A 125 13.40 -9.20 5.92
N GLY A 126 13.59 -9.23 4.60
CA GLY A 126 13.94 -8.04 3.83
C GLY A 126 12.83 -7.00 3.77
N ALA A 127 11.55 -7.40 3.75
CA ALA A 127 10.42 -6.47 3.80
C ALA A 127 10.36 -5.72 5.15
N VAL A 128 10.71 -6.37 6.27
CA VAL A 128 10.82 -5.70 7.58
C VAL A 128 11.91 -4.64 7.57
N VAL A 129 13.08 -4.94 6.98
CA VAL A 129 14.17 -3.97 6.84
C VAL A 129 13.76 -2.81 5.94
N ASP A 130 13.16 -3.10 4.79
CA ASP A 130 12.68 -2.10 3.83
C ASP A 130 11.62 -1.17 4.47
N GLN A 131 10.71 -1.72 5.27
CA GLN A 131 9.76 -0.92 6.04
C GLN A 131 10.46 -0.07 7.12
N GLY A 132 11.46 -0.61 7.79
CA GLY A 132 12.24 0.08 8.82
C GLY A 132 12.97 1.33 8.30
N VAL A 133 13.46 1.31 7.05
CA VAL A 133 14.13 2.48 6.45
C VAL A 133 13.16 3.52 5.87
N LEU A 134 11.85 3.21 5.84
CA LEU A 134 10.78 4.08 5.39
C LEU A 134 9.99 4.73 6.55
N MET A 135 10.29 4.37 7.80
CA MET A 135 9.70 4.92 9.03
C MET A 135 10.62 5.96 9.67
#